data_AF-A0A969ISJ6-F1
#
_entry.id   AF-A0A969ISJ6-F1
#
_cell.length_a   1.000
_cell.length_b   1.000
_cell.length_c   1.000
_cell.angle_alpha   90.00
_cell.angle_beta   90.00
_cell.angle_gamma   90.00
#
_symmetry.space_group_name_H-M   'P 1'
#
loop_
_entity.id
_entity.type
_entity.pdbx_description
1 polymer ?
#
loop_
_entity_poly.entity_id
_entity_poly.type
_entity_poly.pdbx_seq_one_letter_code
_entity_poly.pdbx_strand_id
1 'polypeptide(L)'
;WKIRFEPKSAGEFARWLDQFQIRIGVLGRDNKVHLAWDFTKSSPQTESADPATYGGWGQTAPADGPMPALTANLARQAGVFGRGSIILLFHPKAVEDLLWTLEQEKNSMKDPNKVRETVFTVVPQSDGYQFEVVSQKYF
;
A
#
# COMPACT_ATOMS: atom_id res chain seq x y z
N TRP A 1 -4.41 3.32 -9.60
CA TRP A 1 -4.59 4.22 -8.43
C TRP A 1 -3.27 4.74 -7.91
N LYS A 2 -3.32 5.82 -7.13
CA LYS A 2 -2.19 6.33 -6.36
C LYS A 2 -2.63 6.54 -4.91
N ILE A 3 -1.76 6.24 -3.95
CA ILE A 3 -2.02 6.46 -2.52
C ILE A 3 -0.99 7.45 -2.00
N ARG A 4 -1.46 8.48 -1.31
CA ARG A 4 -0.65 9.49 -0.62
C ARG A 4 -0.89 9.37 0.87
N PHE A 5 0.19 9.46 1.63
CA PHE A 5 0.10 9.57 3.07
C PHE A 5 1.28 10.38 3.60
N GLU A 6 0.98 11.31 4.49
CA GLU A 6 1.94 12.16 5.20
C GLU A 6 1.97 11.77 6.70
N PRO A 7 2.42 10.55 7.05
CA PRO A 7 2.53 10.12 8.44
C PRO A 7 3.53 11.00 9.19
N LYS A 8 3.22 11.33 10.45
CA LYS A 8 4.09 12.11 11.35
C LYS A 8 5.27 11.29 11.88
N SER A 9 5.22 9.96 11.74
CA SER A 9 6.27 9.06 12.21
C SER A 9 6.24 7.70 11.51
N ALA A 10 7.35 6.95 11.58
CA ALA A 10 7.40 5.56 11.12
C ALA A 10 6.38 4.66 11.84
N GLY A 11 6.11 4.91 13.12
CA GLY A 11 5.11 4.17 13.88
C GLY A 11 3.66 4.45 13.44
N GLU A 12 3.38 5.66 12.93
CA GLU A 12 2.08 5.97 12.33
C GLU A 12 1.92 5.26 10.99
N PHE A 13 2.97 5.27 10.16
CA PHE A 13 2.99 4.54 8.90
C PHE A 13 2.79 3.03 9.10
N ALA A 14 3.50 2.43 10.07
CA ALA A 14 3.37 1.02 10.43
C ALA A 14 1.95 0.67 10.89
N ARG A 15 1.32 1.50 11.74
CA ARG A 15 -0.06 1.28 12.21
C ARG A 15 -1.07 1.32 11.07
N TRP A 16 -0.90 2.23 10.11
CA TRP A 16 -1.76 2.27 8.92
C TRP A 16 -1.64 0.98 8.09
N LEU A 17 -0.40 0.54 7.82
CA LEU A 17 -0.17 -0.71 7.10
C LEU A 17 -0.81 -1.90 7.81
N ASP A 18 -0.59 -2.02 9.12
CA ASP A 18 -1.10 -3.14 9.92
C ASP A 18 -2.62 -3.13 10.03
N GLN A 19 -3.26 -1.96 10.20
CA GLN A 19 -4.72 -1.84 10.26
C GLN A 19 -5.39 -2.39 8.99
N PHE A 20 -4.83 -2.06 7.83
CA PHE A 20 -5.36 -2.47 6.52
C PHE A 20 -4.72 -3.76 6.00
N GLN A 21 -3.87 -4.42 6.80
CA GLN A 21 -3.13 -5.62 6.43
C GLN A 21 -2.34 -5.46 5.12
N ILE A 22 -1.88 -4.23 4.84
CA ILE A 22 -1.06 -3.91 3.67
C ILE A 22 0.35 -4.43 3.94
N ARG A 23 0.87 -5.21 2.99
CA ARG A 23 2.20 -5.80 3.11
C ARG A 23 3.21 -5.00 2.30
N ILE A 24 4.44 -4.93 2.78
CA ILE A 24 5.55 -4.42 1.98
C ILE A 24 6.16 -5.61 1.25
N GLY A 25 6.19 -5.56 -0.08
CA GLY A 25 6.80 -6.60 -0.91
C GLY A 25 8.02 -6.08 -1.66
N VAL A 26 9.09 -6.87 -1.65
CA VAL A 26 10.30 -6.65 -2.44
C VAL A 26 10.37 -7.69 -3.55
N LEU A 27 10.44 -7.25 -4.81
CA LEU A 27 10.60 -8.16 -5.94
C LEU A 27 12.05 -8.62 -5.98
N GLY A 28 12.27 -9.89 -5.65
CA GLY A 28 13.56 -10.53 -5.50
C GLY A 28 14.24 -10.81 -6.84
N ARG A 29 15.58 -10.84 -6.82
CA ARG A 29 16.40 -11.27 -7.98
C ARG A 29 16.29 -12.79 -8.23
N ASP A 30 15.70 -13.52 -7.31
CA ASP A 30 15.45 -14.96 -7.32
C ASP A 30 14.06 -15.32 -7.89
N ASN A 31 13.40 -14.36 -8.56
CA ASN A 31 12.05 -14.50 -9.09
C ASN A 31 10.98 -14.80 -8.02
N LYS A 32 11.19 -14.31 -6.80
CA LYS A 32 10.22 -14.36 -5.70
C LYS A 32 9.74 -12.98 -5.30
N VAL A 33 8.61 -12.94 -4.60
CA VAL A 33 8.17 -11.76 -3.85
C VAL A 33 8.46 -12.02 -2.38
N HIS A 34 9.26 -11.15 -1.77
CA HIS A 34 9.55 -11.20 -0.34
C HIS A 34 8.68 -10.18 0.39
N LEU A 35 7.73 -10.66 1.18
CA LEU A 35 6.75 -9.85 1.89
C LEU A 35 7.14 -9.67 3.34
N ALA A 36 6.73 -8.54 3.91
CA ALA A 36 6.77 -8.26 5.33
C ALA A 36 5.48 -7.56 5.80
N TRP A 37 5.05 -7.86 7.03
CA TRP A 37 3.86 -7.27 7.67
C TRP A 37 3.97 -7.34 9.20
N ASP A 38 2.95 -6.82 9.90
CA ASP A 38 2.93 -6.66 11.37
C ASP A 38 4.07 -5.76 11.88
N PHE A 39 4.22 -4.59 11.27
CA PHE A 39 5.32 -3.66 11.54
C PHE A 39 5.26 -2.97 12.91
N THR A 40 4.10 -3.00 13.56
CA THR A 40 3.93 -2.54 14.94
C THR A 40 4.43 -3.55 15.97
N LYS A 41 4.70 -4.80 15.57
CA LYS A 41 5.30 -5.82 16.44
C LYS A 41 6.82 -5.63 16.49
N SER A 42 7.44 -6.10 17.57
CA SER A 42 8.90 -6.05 17.75
C SER A 42 9.67 -6.82 16.66
N SER A 43 9.05 -7.86 16.09
CA SER A 43 9.57 -8.64 14.97
C SER A 43 8.49 -8.76 13.90
N PRO A 44 8.61 -8.03 12.78
CA PRO A 44 7.69 -8.15 11.65
C PRO A 44 7.73 -9.57 11.08
N GLN A 45 6.57 -10.07 10.65
CA GLN A 45 6.49 -11.36 9.97
C GLN A 45 7.00 -11.22 8.54
N THR A 46 7.57 -12.30 7.99
CA THR A 46 8.05 -12.33 6.61
C THR A 46 7.69 -13.63 5.91
N GLU A 47 7.56 -13.56 4.59
CA GLU A 47 7.30 -14.70 3.73
C GLU A 47 7.98 -14.48 2.38
N SER A 48 8.33 -15.57 1.68
CA SER A 48 8.81 -15.52 0.30
C SER A 48 7.98 -16.49 -0.52
N ALA A 49 7.32 -15.99 -1.56
CA ALA A 49 6.48 -16.81 -2.42
C ALA A 49 6.71 -16.50 -3.90
N ASP A 50 6.15 -17.35 -4.76
CA ASP A 50 6.10 -17.09 -6.19
C ASP A 50 5.20 -15.88 -6.48
N PRO A 51 5.53 -15.05 -7.48
CA PRO A 51 4.73 -13.87 -7.83
C PRO A 51 3.25 -14.19 -8.11
N ALA A 52 2.96 -15.38 -8.64
CA ALA A 52 1.60 -15.83 -8.93
C ALA A 52 0.71 -15.92 -7.67
N THR A 53 1.29 -16.19 -6.50
CA THR A 53 0.55 -16.27 -5.23
C THR A 53 -0.14 -14.95 -4.86
N TYR A 54 0.47 -13.81 -5.23
CA TYR A 54 -0.05 -12.46 -4.95
C TYR A 54 -0.46 -11.72 -6.22
N GLY A 55 -0.57 -12.42 -7.36
CA GLY A 55 -0.96 -11.79 -8.63
C GLY A 55 -2.35 -11.16 -8.61
N GLY A 56 -3.23 -11.63 -7.72
CA GLY A 56 -4.57 -11.07 -7.52
C GLY A 56 -4.65 -9.93 -6.49
N TRP A 57 -3.53 -9.51 -5.90
CA TRP A 57 -3.49 -8.38 -4.96
C TRP A 57 -3.15 -7.08 -5.69
N GLY A 58 -3.85 -6.01 -5.32
CA GLY A 58 -3.56 -4.65 -5.75
C GLY A 58 -2.16 -4.23 -5.33
N GLN A 59 -1.42 -3.56 -6.21
CA GLN A 59 -0.04 -3.16 -5.98
C GLN A 59 0.18 -1.69 -6.29
N THR A 60 0.83 -0.96 -5.38
CA THR A 60 1.19 0.44 -5.60
C THR A 60 2.62 0.71 -5.21
N ALA A 61 3.32 1.55 -5.97
CA ALA A 61 4.59 2.11 -5.53
C ALA A 61 4.37 3.11 -4.38
N PRO A 62 5.22 3.11 -3.33
CA PRO A 62 5.18 4.11 -2.26
C PRO A 62 5.80 5.42 -2.75
N ALA A 63 5.18 6.08 -3.73
CA ALA A 63 5.85 7.05 -4.59
C ALA A 63 5.82 8.52 -4.11
N ASP A 64 4.97 8.85 -3.13
CA ASP A 64 4.72 10.23 -2.71
C ASP A 64 5.16 10.48 -1.26
N GLY A 65 5.57 11.72 -0.97
CA GLY A 65 5.89 12.18 0.39
C GLY A 65 6.98 11.35 1.09
N PRO A 66 6.85 11.05 2.39
CA PRO A 66 7.82 10.25 3.15
C PRO A 66 7.68 8.74 2.92
N MET A 67 6.64 8.28 2.19
CA MET A 67 6.35 6.86 1.99
C MET A 67 7.53 6.06 1.41
N PRO A 68 8.30 6.53 0.41
CA PRO A 68 9.41 5.74 -0.13
C PRO A 68 10.45 5.40 0.95
N ALA A 69 10.86 6.41 1.73
CA ALA A 69 11.87 6.26 2.78
C ALA A 69 11.35 5.39 3.94
N LEU A 70 10.10 5.59 4.36
CA LEU A 70 9.49 4.82 5.43
C LEU A 70 9.30 3.35 5.04
N THR A 71 8.85 3.10 3.81
CA THR A 71 8.70 1.74 3.27
C THR A 71 10.04 1.02 3.21
N ALA A 72 11.09 1.70 2.72
CA ALA A 72 12.44 1.15 2.69
C ALA A 72 12.99 0.82 4.09
N ASN A 73 12.71 1.69 5.07
CA ASN A 73 13.14 1.48 6.45
C ASN A 73 12.44 0.28 7.10
N LEU A 74 11.13 0.16 6.95
CA LEU A 74 10.37 -1.00 7.44
C LEU A 74 10.80 -2.31 6.75
N ALA A 75 11.02 -2.27 5.43
CA ALA A 75 11.55 -3.42 4.68
C ALA A 75 12.95 -3.83 5.17
N ARG A 76 13.79 -2.87 5.59
CA ARG A 76 15.12 -3.14 6.14
C ARG A 76 15.03 -3.75 7.53
N GLN A 77 14.15 -3.22 8.38
CA GLN A 77 13.87 -3.77 9.71
C GLN A 77 13.37 -5.22 9.62
N ALA A 78 12.53 -5.53 8.62
CA ALA A 78 12.05 -6.88 8.37
C ALA A 78 13.06 -7.79 7.64
N GLY A 79 14.22 -7.28 7.22
CA GLY A 79 15.24 -8.07 6.54
C GLY A 79 14.94 -8.45 5.08
N VAL A 80 13.91 -7.85 4.46
CA VAL A 80 13.52 -8.13 3.06
C VAL A 80 14.09 -7.12 2.06
N PHE A 81 14.51 -5.93 2.52
CA PHE A 81 15.02 -4.85 1.65
C PHE A 81 16.17 -5.28 0.71
N GLY A 82 17.10 -6.11 1.19
CA GLY A 82 18.27 -6.54 0.43
C GLY A 82 17.99 -7.54 -0.69
N ARG A 83 16.75 -8.00 -0.84
CA ARG A 83 16.37 -9.05 -1.79
C ARG A 83 16.22 -8.53 -3.23
N GLY A 84 15.97 -7.24 -3.40
CA GLY A 84 15.70 -6.62 -4.70
C GLY A 84 15.63 -5.11 -4.64
N SER A 85 15.45 -4.47 -5.79
CA SER A 85 15.41 -3.01 -5.92
C SER A 85 13.99 -2.44 -6.03
N ILE A 86 13.01 -3.26 -6.37
CA ILE A 86 11.61 -2.83 -6.55
C ILE A 86 10.85 -3.17 -5.28
N ILE A 87 10.27 -2.15 -4.65
CA ILE A 87 9.47 -2.25 -3.43
C ILE A 87 8.06 -1.74 -3.72
N LEU A 88 7.06 -2.54 -3.40
CA LEU A 88 5.66 -2.25 -3.61
C LEU A 88 4.89 -2.44 -2.30
N LEU A 89 3.77 -1.73 -2.19
CA LEU A 89 2.73 -2.01 -1.20
C LEU A 89 1.73 -2.97 -1.83
N PHE A 90 1.48 -4.08 -1.16
CA PHE A 90 0.53 -5.13 -1.55
C PHE A 90 -0.74 -4.96 -0.73
N HIS A 91 -1.83 -4.63 -1.42
CA HIS A 91 -3.14 -4.38 -0.84
C HIS A 91 -3.99 -5.65 -0.92
N PRO A 92 -4.54 -6.15 0.20
CA PRO A 92 -5.44 -7.28 0.15
C PRO A 92 -6.76 -6.87 -0.53
N LYS A 93 -7.51 -7.88 -1.00
CA LYS A 93 -8.78 -7.68 -1.71
C LYS A 93 -9.77 -6.76 -0.98
N ALA A 94 -9.82 -6.83 0.35
CA ALA A 94 -10.69 -5.96 1.16
C ALA A 94 -10.33 -4.47 1.02
N VAL A 95 -9.04 -4.13 0.89
CA VAL A 95 -8.59 -2.76 0.64
C VAL A 95 -8.94 -2.36 -0.79
N GLU A 96 -8.75 -3.25 -1.76
CA GLU A 96 -9.12 -2.96 -3.15
C GLU A 96 -10.63 -2.68 -3.30
N ASP A 97 -11.48 -3.47 -2.65
CA ASP A 97 -12.93 -3.27 -2.64
C ASP A 97 -13.34 -1.94 -1.99
N LEU A 98 -12.65 -1.56 -0.92
CA LEU A 98 -12.83 -0.27 -0.26
C LEU A 98 -12.45 0.88 -1.21
N LEU A 99 -11.25 0.83 -1.81
CA LEU A 99 -10.78 1.88 -2.72
C LEU A 99 -11.67 2.00 -3.96
N TRP A 100 -12.12 0.88 -4.51
CA TRP A 100 -13.07 0.84 -5.62
C TRP A 100 -14.40 1.50 -5.26
N THR A 101 -14.94 1.19 -4.08
CA THR A 101 -16.19 1.79 -3.60
C THR A 101 -16.06 3.30 -3.47
N LEU A 102 -14.99 3.77 -2.83
CA LEU A 102 -14.70 5.20 -2.67
C LEU A 102 -14.50 5.91 -4.01
N GLU A 103 -13.82 5.28 -4.97
CA GLU A 103 -13.65 5.80 -6.32
C GLU A 103 -15.01 6.01 -7.01
N GLN A 104 -15.89 5.02 -6.93
CA GLN A 104 -17.20 5.04 -7.56
C GLN A 104 -18.15 6.06 -6.92
N GLU A 105 -18.11 6.19 -5.59
CA GLU A 105 -18.89 7.20 -4.87
C GLU A 105 -18.49 8.63 -5.24
N LYS A 106 -17.19 8.85 -5.52
CA LYS A 106 -16.68 10.17 -5.91
C LYS A 106 -16.79 10.45 -7.41
N ASN A 107 -16.92 9.41 -8.23
CA ASN A 107 -16.93 9.50 -9.69
C ASN A 107 -18.17 10.26 -10.20
N SER A 108 -17.94 11.47 -10.73
CA SER A 108 -19.02 12.31 -11.28
C SER A 108 -19.58 11.81 -12.61
N MET A 109 -18.80 11.01 -13.36
CA MET A 109 -19.17 10.51 -14.68
C MET A 109 -20.05 9.26 -14.63
N LYS A 110 -20.14 8.60 -13.45
CA LYS A 110 -20.88 7.34 -13.23
C LYS A 110 -20.50 6.20 -14.18
N ASP A 111 -19.37 6.32 -14.87
CA ASP A 111 -18.75 5.30 -15.69
C ASP A 111 -17.30 5.12 -15.20
N PRO A 112 -16.94 3.96 -14.63
CA PRO A 112 -15.58 3.72 -14.14
C PRO A 112 -14.54 3.77 -15.27
N ASN A 113 -14.92 3.45 -16.51
CA ASN A 113 -13.99 3.45 -17.65
C ASN A 113 -13.56 4.86 -18.07
N LYS A 114 -14.20 5.90 -17.54
CA LYS A 114 -13.82 7.30 -17.75
C LYS A 114 -12.78 7.78 -16.75
N VAL A 115 -12.56 7.05 -15.66
CA VAL A 115 -11.56 7.40 -14.65
C VAL A 115 -10.19 6.94 -15.14
N ARG A 116 -9.30 7.90 -15.38
CA ARG A 116 -7.91 7.65 -15.77
C ARG A 116 -7.02 7.39 -14.56
N GLU A 117 -7.22 8.17 -13.50
CA GLU A 117 -6.42 8.08 -12.27
C GLU A 117 -7.23 8.58 -11.09
N THR A 118 -7.28 7.80 -10.01
CA THR A 118 -7.75 8.25 -8.70
C THR A 118 -6.56 8.32 -7.74
N VAL A 119 -6.46 9.45 -7.05
CA VAL A 119 -5.50 9.69 -5.97
C VAL A 119 -6.25 9.62 -4.65
N PHE A 120 -5.87 8.65 -3.82
CA PHE A 120 -6.35 8.50 -2.47
C PHE A 120 -5.37 9.15 -1.49
N THR A 121 -5.89 9.69 -0.39
CA THR A 121 -5.12 10.04 0.80
C THR A 121 -5.52 9.15 1.97
N VAL A 122 -4.63 9.05 2.94
CA VAL A 122 -4.90 8.42 4.23
C VAL A 122 -5.00 9.52 5.27
N VAL A 123 -6.08 9.53 6.05
CA VAL A 123 -6.28 10.48 7.15
C VAL A 123 -6.43 9.73 8.49
N PRO A 124 -5.79 10.20 9.57
CA PRO A 124 -5.97 9.63 10.90
C PRO A 124 -7.36 9.98 11.45
N GLN A 125 -7.97 9.02 12.14
CA GLN A 125 -9.24 9.12 12.86
C GLN A 125 -9.03 8.83 14.35
N SER A 126 -10.07 8.99 15.17
CA SER A 126 -9.98 8.70 16.61
C SER A 126 -9.61 7.25 16.91
N ASP A 127 -9.97 6.31 16.03
CA ASP A 127 -9.79 4.87 16.19
C ASP A 127 -8.96 4.21 15.08
N GLY A 128 -8.20 4.98 14.30
CA GLY A 128 -7.33 4.42 13.27
C GLY A 128 -7.07 5.35 12.11
N TYR A 129 -7.21 4.81 10.90
CA TYR A 129 -7.03 5.50 9.63
C TYR A 129 -8.18 5.23 8.67
N GLN A 130 -8.47 6.16 7.78
CA GLN A 130 -9.40 5.96 6.67
C GLN A 130 -8.80 6.46 5.36
N PHE A 131 -9.30 5.90 4.25
CA PHE A 131 -8.99 6.39 2.91
C PHE A 131 -10.00 7.45 2.48
N GLU A 132 -9.52 8.44 1.74
CA GLU A 132 -10.36 9.46 1.11
C GLU A 132 -9.89 9.73 -0.32
N VAL A 133 -10.81 10.07 -1.22
CA VAL A 133 -10.46 10.48 -2.58
C VAL A 133 -10.07 11.95 -2.58
N VAL A 134 -8.83 12.24 -2.99
CA VAL A 134 -8.32 13.61 -3.14
C VAL A 134 -8.68 14.17 -4.52
N SER A 135 -8.44 13.38 -5.55
CA SER A 135 -8.67 13.80 -6.92
C SER A 135 -8.90 12.62 -7.85
N GLN A 136 -9.65 12.89 -8.91
CA GLN A 136 -9.86 11.99 -10.03
C GLN A 136 -9.55 12.73 -11.32
N LYS A 137 -8.79 12.09 -12.19
CA LYS A 137 -8.56 12.54 -13.56
C LYS A 137 -9.38 11.67 -14.49
N TYR A 138 -9.98 12.31 -15.49
CA TYR A 138 -10.80 11.66 -16.49
C TYR A 138 -10.10 11.71 -17.85
N PHE A 139 -10.53 10.84 -18.77
CA PHE A 139 -10.11 10.88 -20.18
C PHE A 139 -10.79 12.00 -20.96
#